data_AF-A0A849RWY5-F1
#
_entry.id   AF-A0A849RWY5-F1
#
_cell.length_a   1.000
_cell.length_b   1.000
_cell.length_c   1.000
_cell.angle_alpha   90.00
_cell.angle_beta   90.00
_cell.angle_gamma   90.00
#
_symmetry.space_group_name_H-M   'P 1'
#
loop_
_entity.id
_entity.type
_entity.pdbx_description
1 polymer ?
#
loop_
_entity_poly.entity_id
_entity_poly.type
_entity_poly.pdbx_seq_one_letter_code
_entity_poly.pdbx_strand_id
1 'polypeptide(L)'
;MSRYALIGIILGVFLPVISGCQVDSFYVDNASLSEISDHRLLRDKLINYDEILSLSKTEMRGLSKDGFSVIGHRIISDGGTVFGYREFSGGFIPLVDQGDFLKLTIYLPFLLTNQTPSRIVIKDSREVLVFWSRGSANFPDRSGCYGYASDGHINLSWRSSEEVEAELDVMIDSVSPRGWKEECQRFPLRKKFLFAKQLASMLTPWEGRRGNHIYDESIR
;
A
#
# COMPACT_ATOMS: atom_id res chain seq x y z
N MET A 1 16.68 -28.87 63.52
CA MET A 1 17.68 -28.15 62.70
C MET A 1 17.61 -28.67 61.27
N SER A 2 17.67 -27.77 60.29
CA SER A 2 17.72 -27.96 58.81
C SER A 2 16.46 -28.52 58.11
N ARG A 3 15.75 -27.70 57.30
CA ARG A 3 15.97 -27.35 55.85
C ARG A 3 15.66 -28.56 54.95
N TYR A 4 14.69 -28.53 54.03
CA TYR A 4 14.66 -28.00 52.64
C TYR A 4 13.32 -28.50 52.03
N ALA A 5 12.70 -28.03 50.94
CA ALA A 5 12.72 -26.82 50.12
C ALA A 5 11.37 -26.86 49.37
N LEU A 6 10.62 -25.75 49.37
CA LEU A 6 9.37 -25.65 48.61
C LEU A 6 9.72 -25.21 47.18
N ILE A 7 9.64 -26.12 46.21
CA ILE A 7 9.78 -25.81 44.79
C ILE A 7 8.45 -25.22 44.33
N GLY A 8 8.37 -23.90 44.29
CA GLY A 8 7.27 -23.18 43.64
C GLY A 8 7.44 -23.26 42.13
N ILE A 9 6.63 -24.08 41.47
CA ILE A 9 6.50 -24.06 40.00
C ILE A 9 5.73 -22.79 39.64
N ILE A 10 6.43 -21.75 39.20
CA ILE A 10 5.82 -20.61 38.54
C ILE A 10 5.41 -21.11 37.15
N LEU A 11 4.14 -21.49 36.99
CA LEU A 11 3.52 -21.61 35.68
C LEU A 11 3.44 -20.21 35.07
N GLY A 12 4.45 -19.85 34.29
CA GLY A 12 4.38 -18.71 33.39
C GLY A 12 3.27 -18.97 32.38
N VAL A 13 2.14 -18.29 32.56
CA VAL A 13 1.11 -18.18 31.53
C VAL A 13 1.75 -17.43 30.36
N PHE A 14 2.26 -18.17 29.38
CA PHE A 14 2.55 -17.64 28.06
C PHE A 14 1.22 -17.23 27.45
N LEU A 15 0.84 -15.96 27.64
CA LEU A 15 -0.20 -15.36 26.83
C LEU A 15 0.32 -15.40 25.38
N PRO A 16 -0.38 -16.05 24.44
CA PRO A 16 0.00 -15.96 23.04
C PRO A 16 -0.03 -14.48 22.67
N VAL A 17 1.10 -13.95 22.22
CA VAL A 17 1.16 -12.64 21.58
C VAL A 17 0.22 -12.73 20.38
N ILE A 18 -0.95 -12.13 20.52
CA ILE A 18 -1.89 -11.98 19.42
C ILE A 18 -1.14 -11.16 18.38
N SER A 19 -0.82 -11.76 17.24
CA SER A 19 -0.21 -11.09 16.10
C SER A 19 -1.19 -9.99 15.63
N GLY A 20 -0.93 -8.76 16.07
CA GLY A 20 -1.76 -7.61 15.74
C GLY A 20 -1.51 -7.17 14.31
N CYS A 21 -2.58 -6.88 13.58
CA CYS A 21 -2.49 -6.11 12.35
C CYS A 21 -2.13 -4.66 12.72
N GLN A 22 -1.05 -4.15 12.15
CA GLN A 22 -0.59 -2.77 12.32
C GLN A 22 -1.04 -1.96 11.10
N VAL A 23 -1.61 -0.78 11.36
CA VAL A 23 -2.15 0.09 10.31
C VAL A 23 -1.55 1.48 10.45
N ASP A 24 -0.99 2.01 9.37
CA ASP A 24 -0.55 3.41 9.26
C ASP A 24 -1.36 4.10 8.16
N SER A 25 -1.92 5.27 8.45
CA SER A 25 -2.68 6.08 7.50
C SER A 25 -2.29 7.56 7.58
N PHE A 26 -1.73 8.07 6.50
CA PHE A 26 -1.20 9.42 6.44
C PHE A 26 -1.48 10.12 5.11
N TYR A 27 -1.35 11.44 5.08
CA TYR A 27 -1.23 12.20 3.84
C TYR A 27 -0.09 13.21 3.92
N VAL A 28 0.50 13.50 2.77
CA VAL A 28 1.63 14.41 2.62
C VAL A 28 1.31 15.41 1.53
N ASP A 29 1.40 16.69 1.85
CA ASP A 29 1.32 17.78 0.89
C ASP A 29 2.68 18.06 0.23
N ASN A 30 2.64 18.69 -0.94
CA ASN A 30 3.81 18.96 -1.77
C ASN A 30 4.64 17.69 -2.03
N ALA A 31 3.94 16.62 -2.41
CA ALA A 31 4.50 15.30 -2.63
C ALA A 31 3.97 14.63 -3.90
N SER A 32 4.79 13.74 -4.45
CA SER A 32 4.47 12.90 -5.60
C SER A 32 4.99 11.47 -5.38
N LEU A 33 4.55 10.56 -6.24
CA LEU A 33 5.15 9.24 -6.34
C LEU A 33 6.52 9.33 -7.01
N SER A 34 7.49 8.59 -6.47
CA SER A 34 8.74 8.33 -7.18
C SER A 34 8.42 7.65 -8.51
N GLU A 35 9.20 7.97 -9.56
CA GLU A 35 9.05 7.33 -10.88
C GLU A 35 7.62 7.46 -11.45
N ILE A 36 7.01 8.64 -11.31
CA ILE A 36 5.63 8.92 -11.75
C ILE A 36 5.36 8.53 -13.23
N SER A 37 6.38 8.59 -14.09
CA SER A 37 6.32 8.11 -15.48
C SER A 37 6.02 6.62 -15.58
N ASP A 38 6.65 5.81 -14.74
CA ASP A 38 6.51 4.35 -14.72
C ASP A 38 5.13 3.97 -14.19
N HIS A 39 4.65 4.71 -13.18
CA HIS A 39 3.28 4.60 -12.71
C HIS A 39 2.25 4.84 -13.81
N ARG A 40 2.40 5.94 -14.57
CA ARG A 40 1.49 6.29 -15.67
C ARG A 40 1.52 5.24 -16.77
N LEU A 41 2.72 4.82 -17.19
CA LEU A 41 2.90 3.78 -18.20
C LEU A 41 2.23 2.46 -17.79
N LEU A 42 2.42 2.04 -16.54
CA LEU A 42 1.81 0.82 -16.01
C LEU A 42 0.30 0.95 -15.91
N ARG A 43 -0.22 2.07 -15.39
CA ARG A 43 -1.66 2.33 -15.30
C ARG A 43 -2.31 2.22 -16.69
N ASP A 44 -1.77 2.91 -17.69
CA ASP A 44 -2.36 2.96 -19.03
C ASP A 44 -2.43 1.56 -19.64
N LYS A 45 -1.38 0.75 -19.47
CA LYS A 45 -1.35 -0.64 -19.91
C LYS A 45 -2.33 -1.52 -19.14
N LEU A 46 -2.50 -1.28 -17.83
CA LEU A 46 -3.41 -2.07 -16.99
C LEU A 46 -4.89 -1.73 -17.18
N ILE A 47 -5.22 -0.51 -17.62
CA ILE A 47 -6.61 -0.13 -17.92
C ILE A 47 -7.07 -0.74 -19.25
N ASN A 48 -6.15 -0.90 -20.21
CA ASN A 48 -6.41 -1.61 -21.44
C ASN A 48 -6.26 -3.13 -21.21
N TYR A 49 -7.21 -3.74 -20.50
CA TYR A 49 -7.15 -5.15 -20.09
C TYR A 49 -6.89 -6.13 -21.25
N ASP A 50 -7.43 -5.85 -22.45
CA ASP A 50 -7.19 -6.65 -23.66
C ASP A 50 -5.72 -6.59 -24.12
N GLU A 51 -5.04 -5.46 -23.92
CA GLU A 51 -3.60 -5.34 -24.17
C GLU A 51 -2.82 -6.18 -23.16
N ILE A 52 -3.18 -6.19 -21.87
CA ILE A 52 -2.52 -7.04 -20.85
C ILE A 52 -2.61 -8.52 -21.20
N LEU A 53 -3.80 -8.97 -21.65
CA LEU A 53 -4.00 -10.37 -22.02
C LEU A 53 -3.09 -10.80 -23.18
N SER A 54 -2.67 -9.85 -24.02
CA SER A 54 -1.75 -10.06 -25.13
C SER A 54 -0.26 -9.97 -24.75
N LEU A 55 0.07 -9.37 -23.59
CA LEU A 55 1.46 -9.24 -23.14
C LEU A 55 2.05 -10.60 -22.78
N SER A 56 3.24 -10.87 -23.32
CA SER A 56 4.05 -12.02 -22.93
C SER A 56 4.53 -11.89 -21.48
N LYS A 57 4.86 -13.02 -20.86
CA LYS A 57 5.47 -13.05 -19.51
C LYS A 57 6.75 -12.20 -19.42
N THR A 58 7.50 -12.09 -20.51
CA THR A 58 8.71 -11.28 -20.60
C THR A 58 8.38 -9.79 -20.62
N GLU A 59 7.33 -9.39 -21.34
CA GLU A 59 6.87 -8.00 -21.35
C GLU A 59 6.29 -7.61 -19.99
N MET A 60 5.49 -8.47 -19.35
CA MET A 60 4.99 -8.24 -18.00
C MET A 60 6.12 -8.04 -16.97
N ARG A 61 7.18 -8.86 -17.06
CA ARG A 61 8.40 -8.69 -16.25
C ARG A 61 9.21 -7.45 -16.61
N GLY A 62 9.23 -7.06 -17.88
CA GLY A 62 9.89 -5.82 -18.32
C GLY A 62 9.14 -4.56 -17.91
N LEU A 63 7.83 -4.68 -17.63
CA LEU A 63 6.97 -3.56 -17.27
C LEU A 63 7.03 -3.19 -15.80
N SER A 64 7.10 -4.20 -14.94
CA SER A 64 7.29 -3.99 -13.52
C SER A 64 8.77 -4.16 -13.22
N LYS A 65 9.46 -3.07 -12.85
CA LYS A 65 10.75 -3.20 -12.15
C LYS A 65 10.59 -4.23 -11.04
N ASP A 66 11.58 -5.11 -10.87
CA ASP A 66 11.53 -6.10 -9.80
C ASP A 66 11.19 -5.41 -8.46
N GLY A 67 10.11 -5.86 -7.82
CA GLY A 67 9.62 -5.26 -6.58
C GLY A 67 8.72 -4.03 -6.72
N PHE A 68 8.19 -3.71 -7.92
CA PHE A 68 7.31 -2.54 -8.13
C PHE A 68 6.06 -2.55 -7.23
N SER A 69 5.55 -3.74 -6.88
CA SER A 69 4.51 -3.94 -5.85
C SER A 69 4.83 -3.25 -4.53
N VAL A 70 6.11 -3.09 -4.19
CA VAL A 70 6.56 -2.43 -2.96
C VAL A 70 7.11 -1.05 -3.25
N ILE A 71 8.06 -0.94 -4.18
CA ILE A 71 8.79 0.32 -4.41
C ILE A 71 7.94 1.39 -5.12
N GLY A 72 6.84 0.99 -5.79
CA GLY A 72 5.86 1.92 -6.37
C GLY A 72 5.10 2.73 -5.31
N HIS A 73 5.32 2.48 -4.02
CA HIS A 73 4.78 3.30 -2.94
C HIS A 73 5.72 4.39 -2.45
N ARG A 74 6.89 4.56 -3.10
CA ARG A 74 7.86 5.57 -2.72
C ARG A 74 7.34 6.98 -3.00
N ILE A 75 7.57 7.88 -2.05
CA ILE A 75 7.08 9.26 -2.05
C ILE A 75 8.28 10.20 -2.05
N ILE A 76 8.21 11.22 -2.91
CA ILE A 76 9.20 12.30 -3.01
C ILE A 76 8.50 13.65 -2.83
N SER A 77 9.25 14.68 -2.45
CA SER A 77 8.72 16.05 -2.35
C SER A 77 8.59 16.67 -3.74
N ASP A 78 7.35 16.82 -4.22
CA ASP A 78 7.03 17.33 -5.55
C ASP A 78 5.52 17.66 -5.70
N GLY A 79 5.13 18.93 -5.60
CA GLY A 79 4.00 19.57 -6.30
C GLY A 79 2.55 19.12 -6.07
N GLY A 80 2.27 17.97 -5.46
CA GLY A 80 0.92 17.41 -5.31
C GLY A 80 0.58 16.97 -3.88
N THR A 81 -0.45 16.13 -3.73
CA THR A 81 -0.81 15.53 -2.44
C THR A 81 -0.83 14.00 -2.58
N VAL A 82 -0.18 13.31 -1.65
CA VAL A 82 -0.13 11.84 -1.59
C VAL A 82 -0.79 11.35 -0.32
N PHE A 83 -1.71 10.40 -0.43
CA PHE A 83 -2.28 9.65 0.69
C PHE A 83 -1.68 8.24 0.73
N GLY A 84 -1.25 7.81 1.91
CA GLY A 84 -0.73 6.47 2.13
C GLY A 84 -1.56 5.73 3.17
N TYR A 85 -2.05 4.54 2.80
CA TYR A 85 -2.61 3.56 3.71
C TYR A 85 -1.75 2.29 3.66
N ARG A 86 -1.35 1.79 4.83
CA ARG A 86 -0.45 0.65 4.96
C ARG A 86 -1.02 -0.29 6.02
N GLU A 87 -1.10 -1.57 5.70
CA GLU A 87 -1.42 -2.63 6.68
C GLU A 87 -0.28 -3.65 6.68
N PHE A 88 0.20 -4.00 7.86
CA PHE A 88 1.11 -5.12 8.07
C PHE A 88 0.45 -6.13 8.98
N SER A 89 0.43 -7.39 8.54
CA SER A 89 -0.04 -8.52 9.34
C SER A 89 1.12 -9.46 9.58
N GLY A 90 1.59 -9.53 10.82
CA GLY A 90 2.62 -10.50 11.21
C GLY A 90 2.09 -11.93 11.21
N GLY A 91 2.97 -12.89 10.93
CA GLY A 91 2.65 -14.31 11.06
C GLY A 91 2.27 -14.69 12.49
N PHE A 92 1.47 -15.74 12.66
CA PHE A 92 1.12 -16.30 13.98
C PHE A 92 2.08 -17.44 14.34
N ILE A 93 2.58 -17.51 15.58
CA ILE A 93 3.46 -18.61 16.02
C ILE A 93 2.73 -19.97 15.91
N PRO A 94 3.29 -21.01 15.28
CA PRO A 94 4.69 -21.16 14.85
C PRO A 94 5.02 -20.71 13.41
N LEU A 95 4.05 -20.17 12.68
CA LEU A 95 4.15 -19.69 11.29
C LEU A 95 4.65 -18.23 11.22
N VAL A 96 5.80 -17.95 11.84
CA VAL A 96 6.45 -16.62 11.82
C VAL A 96 6.79 -16.13 10.41
N ASP A 97 6.87 -17.04 9.44
CA ASP A 97 7.21 -16.77 8.04
C ASP A 97 6.00 -16.35 7.16
N GLN A 98 4.87 -15.96 7.77
CA GLN A 98 3.65 -15.57 7.06
C GLN A 98 3.30 -14.09 7.22
N GLY A 99 4.32 -13.21 7.22
CA GLY A 99 4.10 -11.77 7.18
C GLY A 99 3.49 -11.35 5.85
N ASP A 100 2.42 -10.55 5.90
CA ASP A 100 1.77 -9.96 4.74
C ASP A 100 1.76 -8.43 4.84
N PHE A 101 1.87 -7.76 3.70
CA PHE A 101 1.64 -6.33 3.57
C PHE A 101 0.47 -6.04 2.65
N LEU A 102 -0.21 -4.93 2.91
CA LEU A 102 -1.10 -4.25 1.97
C LEU A 102 -0.74 -2.78 1.94
N LYS A 103 -0.63 -2.21 0.75
CA LYS A 103 -0.38 -0.77 0.57
C LYS A 103 -1.35 -0.20 -0.44
N LEU A 104 -1.90 0.96 -0.11
CA LEU A 104 -2.74 1.76 -1.00
C LEU A 104 -2.17 3.18 -1.00
N THR A 105 -1.88 3.71 -2.18
CA THR A 105 -1.40 5.09 -2.35
C THR A 105 -2.26 5.83 -3.34
N ILE A 106 -2.75 7.00 -2.94
CA ILE A 106 -3.52 7.89 -3.80
C ILE A 106 -2.64 9.10 -4.06
N TYR A 107 -2.38 9.40 -5.32
CA TYR A 107 -1.68 10.61 -5.74
C TYR A 107 -2.65 11.54 -6.44
N LEU A 108 -2.68 12.78 -5.97
CA LEU A 108 -3.40 13.89 -6.58
C LEU A 108 -2.38 14.90 -7.11
N PRO A 109 -2.45 15.28 -8.39
CA PRO A 109 -1.49 16.20 -9.03
C PRO A 109 -1.74 17.67 -8.66
N PHE A 110 -2.44 17.92 -7.56
CA PHE A 110 -2.78 19.24 -7.06
C PHE A 110 -2.76 19.22 -5.54
N LEU A 111 -2.45 20.37 -4.96
CA LEU A 111 -2.55 20.59 -3.53
C LEU A 111 -4.01 20.71 -3.12
N LEU A 112 -4.37 20.10 -2.00
CA LEU A 112 -5.69 20.28 -1.41
C LEU A 112 -5.76 21.61 -0.65
N THR A 113 -5.87 22.70 -1.40
CA THR A 113 -6.10 24.03 -0.84
C THR A 113 -7.59 24.19 -0.55
N ASN A 114 -7.95 24.68 0.64
CA ASN A 114 -9.28 25.21 1.02
C ASN A 114 -10.25 24.31 1.78
N GLN A 115 -9.84 23.12 2.24
CA GLN A 115 -10.68 22.25 3.09
C GLN A 115 -12.07 21.89 2.53
N THR A 116 -12.31 22.15 1.25
CA THR A 116 -13.61 21.91 0.62
C THR A 116 -13.77 20.44 0.28
N PRO A 117 -14.93 19.83 0.58
CA PRO A 117 -15.23 18.50 0.11
C PRO A 117 -15.05 18.42 -1.41
N SER A 118 -14.38 17.37 -1.86
CA SER A 118 -13.99 17.22 -3.27
C SER A 118 -14.35 15.82 -3.73
N ARG A 119 -15.01 15.73 -4.89
CA ARG A 119 -15.28 14.45 -5.57
C ARG A 119 -14.40 14.35 -6.80
N ILE A 120 -13.62 13.29 -6.86
CA ILE A 120 -12.68 13.02 -7.95
C ILE A 120 -13.16 11.77 -8.67
N VAL A 121 -13.48 11.89 -9.96
CA VAL A 121 -13.86 10.76 -10.82
C VAL A 121 -12.61 10.22 -11.51
N ILE A 122 -12.31 8.92 -11.33
CA ILE A 122 -11.04 8.32 -11.78
C ILE A 122 -10.91 8.32 -13.30
N LYS A 123 -12.01 8.06 -14.02
CA LYS A 123 -12.03 8.07 -15.49
C LYS A 123 -11.74 9.43 -16.10
N ASP A 124 -12.18 10.49 -15.43
CA ASP A 124 -12.04 11.87 -15.91
C ASP A 124 -10.67 12.46 -15.57
N SER A 125 -9.88 11.79 -14.74
CA SER A 125 -8.57 12.26 -14.28
C SER A 125 -7.44 11.30 -14.66
N ARG A 126 -6.74 11.64 -15.75
CA ARG A 126 -5.56 10.88 -16.22
C ARG A 126 -4.35 11.02 -15.30
N GLU A 127 -4.30 12.08 -14.52
CA GLU A 127 -3.14 12.38 -13.66
C GLU A 127 -3.31 11.89 -12.22
N VAL A 128 -4.55 11.64 -11.77
CA VAL A 128 -4.81 10.99 -10.48
C VAL A 128 -4.47 9.51 -10.57
N LEU A 129 -3.73 9.02 -9.57
CA LEU A 129 -3.36 7.61 -9.46
C LEU A 129 -3.87 7.05 -8.13
N VAL A 130 -4.45 5.86 -8.19
CA VAL A 130 -4.75 5.05 -6.99
C VAL A 130 -4.02 3.74 -7.19
N PHE A 131 -2.84 3.63 -6.60
CA PHE A 131 -1.98 2.46 -6.70
C PHE A 131 -2.20 1.56 -5.49
N TRP A 132 -2.49 0.29 -5.73
CA TRP A 132 -2.73 -0.70 -4.69
C TRP A 132 -1.77 -1.87 -4.86
N SER A 133 -1.32 -2.43 -3.75
CA SER A 133 -0.58 -3.68 -3.72
C SER A 133 -0.86 -4.47 -2.45
N ARG A 134 -0.65 -5.79 -2.54
CA ARG A 134 -0.66 -6.72 -1.42
C ARG A 134 0.25 -7.88 -1.75
N GLY A 135 0.99 -8.40 -0.77
CA GLY A 135 1.81 -9.59 -0.96
C GLY A 135 2.48 -10.07 0.31
N SER A 136 3.30 -11.11 0.18
CA SER A 136 4.10 -11.58 1.30
C SER A 136 5.22 -10.59 1.59
N ALA A 137 5.37 -10.22 2.85
CA ALA A 137 6.47 -9.40 3.33
C ALA A 137 7.84 -10.10 3.22
N ASN A 138 7.85 -11.44 3.17
CA ASN A 138 9.06 -12.26 3.06
C ASN A 138 9.53 -12.47 1.61
N PHE A 139 8.62 -12.33 0.66
CA PHE A 139 8.90 -12.41 -0.77
C PHE A 139 8.24 -11.24 -1.54
N PRO A 140 8.59 -9.98 -1.19
CA PRO A 140 7.91 -8.78 -1.66
C PRO A 140 8.03 -8.53 -3.16
N ASP A 141 9.09 -9.06 -3.78
CA ASP A 141 9.38 -8.95 -5.22
C ASP A 141 8.69 -10.01 -6.08
N ARG A 142 8.19 -11.08 -5.45
CA ARG A 142 7.84 -12.32 -6.15
C ARG A 142 6.43 -12.80 -5.91
N SER A 143 5.67 -12.17 -5.02
CA SER A 143 4.36 -12.66 -4.59
C SER A 143 3.34 -11.53 -4.53
N GLY A 144 2.06 -11.92 -4.60
CA GLY A 144 0.95 -11.03 -4.40
C GLY A 144 0.47 -10.35 -5.67
N CYS A 145 -0.20 -9.22 -5.50
CA CYS A 145 -0.88 -8.48 -6.56
C CYS A 145 -0.56 -6.99 -6.41
N TYR A 146 -0.51 -6.28 -7.53
CA TYR A 146 -0.53 -4.83 -7.55
C TYR A 146 -1.35 -4.33 -8.74
N GLY A 147 -1.82 -3.10 -8.67
CA GLY A 147 -2.73 -2.58 -9.67
C GLY A 147 -3.12 -1.13 -9.45
N TYR A 148 -3.98 -0.64 -10.33
CA TYR A 148 -4.49 0.73 -10.28
C TYR A 148 -6.00 0.77 -10.31
N ALA A 149 -6.58 1.83 -9.76
CA ALA A 149 -7.96 2.15 -10.06
C ALA A 149 -8.14 2.55 -11.53
N SER A 150 -9.10 1.90 -12.21
CA SER A 150 -9.49 2.23 -13.58
C SER A 150 -10.80 2.98 -13.68
N ASP A 151 -11.65 2.88 -12.65
CA ASP A 151 -12.97 3.47 -12.61
C ASP A 151 -13.40 3.77 -11.17
N GLY A 152 -14.49 4.53 -11.04
CA GLY A 152 -15.10 4.92 -9.78
C GLY A 152 -14.68 6.32 -9.35
N HIS A 153 -14.69 6.55 -8.04
CA HIS A 153 -14.48 7.89 -7.49
C HIS A 153 -13.88 7.87 -6.08
N ILE A 154 -13.31 9.02 -5.72
CA ILE A 154 -12.80 9.34 -4.39
C ILE A 154 -13.59 10.55 -3.89
N ASN A 155 -14.22 10.44 -2.73
CA ASN A 155 -14.76 11.60 -2.02
C ASN A 155 -13.81 11.96 -0.89
N LEU A 156 -13.35 13.20 -0.87
CA LEU A 156 -12.51 13.75 0.17
C LEU A 156 -13.32 14.71 1.01
N SER A 157 -13.18 14.61 2.34
CA SER A 157 -13.78 15.55 3.28
C SER A 157 -12.81 15.80 4.43
N TRP A 158 -12.72 17.04 4.87
CA TRP A 158 -11.82 17.42 5.96
C TRP A 158 -12.51 17.21 7.30
N ARG A 159 -11.80 16.55 8.23
CA ARG A 159 -12.25 16.40 9.62
C ARG A 159 -11.65 17.48 10.51
N SER A 160 -10.42 17.90 10.22
CA SER A 160 -9.71 19.01 10.87
C SER A 160 -8.68 19.61 9.90
N SER A 161 -7.79 20.51 10.34
CA SER A 161 -6.68 20.98 9.50
C SER A 161 -5.61 19.91 9.25
N GLU A 162 -5.54 18.89 10.12
CA GLU A 162 -4.52 17.84 10.09
C GLU A 162 -5.09 16.48 9.68
N GLU A 163 -6.39 16.39 9.39
CA GLU A 163 -7.05 15.11 9.10
C GLU A 163 -8.01 15.21 7.92
N VAL A 164 -7.84 14.26 6.99
CA VAL A 164 -8.69 14.11 5.80
C VAL A 164 -9.31 12.72 5.82
N GLU A 165 -10.62 12.67 5.66
CA GLU A 165 -11.33 11.44 5.36
C GLU A 165 -11.42 11.25 3.84
N ALA A 166 -11.04 10.08 3.36
CA ALA A 166 -11.28 9.66 1.99
C ALA A 166 -12.21 8.46 1.95
N GLU A 167 -13.30 8.57 1.19
CA GLU A 167 -14.18 7.47 0.84
C GLU A 167 -13.88 7.05 -0.59
N LEU A 168 -13.41 5.81 -0.76
CA LEU A 168 -13.12 5.22 -2.07
C LEU A 168 -14.25 4.27 -2.43
N ASP A 169 -14.74 4.40 -3.66
CA ASP A 169 -15.55 3.40 -4.36
C ASP A 169 -14.99 3.30 -5.77
N VAL A 170 -14.00 2.41 -5.94
CA VAL A 170 -13.20 2.28 -7.16
C VAL A 170 -13.08 0.83 -7.61
N MET A 171 -12.83 0.62 -8.90
CA MET A 171 -12.48 -0.68 -9.45
C MET A 171 -10.96 -0.76 -9.64
N ILE A 172 -10.31 -1.72 -8.96
CA ILE A 172 -8.89 -1.98 -9.11
C ILE A 172 -8.69 -3.05 -10.17
N ASP A 173 -7.94 -2.72 -11.23
CA ASP A 173 -7.39 -3.71 -12.17
C ASP A 173 -6.00 -4.11 -11.67
N SER A 174 -5.83 -5.38 -11.29
CA SER A 174 -4.61 -5.88 -10.65
C SER A 174 -3.97 -7.03 -11.41
N VAL A 175 -2.66 -7.17 -11.26
CA VAL A 175 -1.83 -8.20 -11.88
C VAL A 175 -0.82 -8.77 -10.89
N SER A 176 -0.40 -10.00 -11.15
CA SER A 176 0.69 -10.65 -10.40
C SER A 176 2.05 -10.16 -10.89
N PRO A 177 3.03 -9.90 -10.01
CA PRO A 177 4.43 -9.67 -10.38
C PRO A 177 5.01 -10.77 -11.27
N ARG A 178 4.45 -12.00 -11.21
CA ARG A 178 4.88 -13.13 -12.04
C ARG A 178 4.20 -13.22 -13.40
N GLY A 179 3.23 -12.35 -13.66
CA GLY A 179 2.38 -12.37 -14.87
C GLY A 179 1.41 -13.54 -14.88
N TRP A 180 1.05 -14.10 -13.73
CA TRP A 180 0.09 -15.19 -13.62
C TRP A 180 -1.34 -14.64 -13.69
N LYS A 181 -2.04 -14.95 -14.79
CA LYS A 181 -3.33 -14.33 -15.16
C LYS A 181 -4.47 -14.60 -14.17
N GLU A 182 -4.45 -15.74 -13.48
CA GLU A 182 -5.55 -16.16 -12.60
C GLU A 182 -5.31 -15.80 -11.13
N GLU A 183 -4.10 -15.36 -10.77
CA GLU A 183 -3.72 -15.06 -9.38
C GLU A 183 -4.31 -13.73 -8.89
N CYS A 184 -4.38 -12.75 -9.79
CA CYS A 184 -4.85 -11.40 -9.49
C CYS A 184 -5.96 -11.04 -10.46
N GLN A 185 -7.09 -10.56 -9.92
CA GLN A 185 -8.27 -10.24 -10.69
C GLN A 185 -8.68 -8.80 -10.45
N ARG A 186 -9.56 -8.30 -11.32
CA ARG A 186 -10.23 -7.03 -11.09
C ARG A 186 -11.19 -7.15 -9.89
N PHE A 187 -11.18 -6.18 -8.99
CA PHE A 187 -12.07 -6.19 -7.83
C PHE A 187 -12.53 -4.78 -7.42
N PRO A 188 -13.71 -4.65 -6.78
CA PRO A 188 -14.15 -3.38 -6.19
C PRO A 188 -13.44 -3.12 -4.85
N LEU A 189 -12.91 -1.91 -4.67
CA LEU A 189 -12.41 -1.41 -3.39
C LEU A 189 -13.35 -0.33 -2.87
N ARG A 190 -14.11 -0.68 -1.83
CA ARG A 190 -15.06 0.21 -1.13
C ARG A 190 -14.66 0.36 0.32
N LYS A 191 -14.00 1.46 0.68
CA LYS A 191 -13.48 1.66 2.03
C LYS A 191 -13.37 3.15 2.36
N LYS A 192 -13.55 3.46 3.63
CA LYS A 192 -13.29 4.79 4.21
C LYS A 192 -11.98 4.76 4.96
N PHE A 193 -11.20 5.82 4.81
CA PHE A 193 -9.90 5.99 5.45
C PHE A 193 -9.86 7.35 6.12
N LEU A 194 -9.24 7.42 7.29
CA LEU A 194 -8.87 8.66 7.94
C LEU A 194 -7.35 8.81 7.84
N PHE A 195 -6.90 9.90 7.24
CA PHE A 195 -5.48 10.17 7.01
C PHE A 195 -5.04 11.35 7.85
N ALA A 196 -4.00 11.14 8.66
CA ALA A 196 -3.35 12.21 9.42
C ALA A 196 -2.26 12.88 8.57
N LYS A 197 -2.08 14.19 8.73
CA LYS A 197 -1.02 14.92 8.03
C LYS A 197 0.35 14.45 8.52
N GLN A 198 1.28 14.29 7.60
CA GLN A 198 2.66 13.96 7.90
C GLN A 198 3.61 14.76 6.99
N LEU A 199 4.80 15.05 7.50
CA LEU A 199 5.86 15.66 6.70
C LEU A 199 6.58 14.57 5.90
N ALA A 200 6.90 14.86 4.64
CA ALA A 200 7.65 13.94 3.77
C ALA A 200 8.96 13.45 4.41
N SER A 201 9.64 14.31 5.17
CA SER A 201 10.90 14.01 5.87
C SER A 201 10.74 13.00 7.03
N MET A 202 9.53 12.83 7.54
CA MET A 202 9.22 11.94 8.66
C MET A 202 8.81 10.54 8.21
N LEU A 203 8.65 10.31 6.90
CA LEU A 203 8.30 9.01 6.37
C LEU A 203 9.43 7.99 6.61
N THR A 204 9.03 6.83 7.10
CA THR A 204 9.85 5.61 7.16
C THR A 204 9.89 4.92 5.79
N PRO A 205 10.81 3.96 5.57
CA PRO A 205 10.78 3.14 4.36
C PRO A 205 9.45 2.40 4.13
N TRP A 206 8.83 1.89 5.20
CA TRP A 206 7.51 1.28 5.14
C TRP A 206 6.44 2.24 4.61
N GLU A 207 6.43 3.49 5.07
CA GLU A 207 5.43 4.48 4.67
C GLU A 207 5.63 4.95 3.22
N GLY A 208 6.88 5.19 2.81
CA GLY A 208 7.18 5.59 1.43
C GLY A 208 8.57 6.21 1.21
N ARG A 209 9.46 6.24 2.21
CA ARG A 209 10.86 6.63 1.96
C ARG A 209 11.58 5.49 1.23
N ARG A 210 12.64 5.81 0.49
CA ARG A 210 13.52 4.77 -0.05
C ARG A 210 14.20 4.01 1.10
N GLY A 211 14.06 2.69 1.10
CA GLY A 211 14.81 1.78 1.97
C GLY A 211 16.19 1.43 1.42
N ASN A 212 17.03 0.81 2.25
CA ASN A 212 18.29 0.21 1.78
C ASN A 212 18.02 -1.12 1.10
N HIS A 213 16.99 -1.85 1.57
CA HIS A 213 16.51 -3.09 1.00
C HIS A 213 14.98 -3.05 0.82
N ILE A 214 14.45 -3.85 -0.11
CA ILE A 214 12.99 -3.96 -0.32
C ILE A 214 12.24 -4.45 0.94
N TYR A 215 12.94 -5.13 1.85
CA TYR A 215 12.37 -5.63 3.10
C TYR A 215 12.07 -4.50 4.09
N ASP A 216 12.88 -3.44 4.09
CA ASP A 216 12.62 -2.23 4.87
C ASP A 216 11.29 -1.58 4.44
N GLU A 217 10.90 -1.80 3.19
CA GLU A 217 9.68 -1.26 2.59
C GLU A 217 8.52 -2.25 2.66
N SER A 218 8.70 -3.52 3.08
CA SER A 218 7.62 -4.52 3.12
C SER A 218 7.28 -5.04 4.51
N ILE A 219 8.03 -4.63 5.53
CA ILE A 219 7.84 -5.04 6.93
C ILE A 219 7.62 -3.78 7.79
N ARG A 220 6.74 -3.87 8.79
CA ARG A 220 6.45 -2.80 9.75
C ARG A 220 7.12 -3.02 11.10
#